data_AF-A0A8T4MD55-F1
#
_entry.id   AF-A0A8T4MD55-F1
#
_cell.length_a   1.000
_cell.length_b   1.000
_cell.length_c   1.000
_cell.angle_alpha   90.00
_cell.angle_beta   90.00
_cell.angle_gamma   90.00
#
_symmetry.space_group_name_H-M   'P 1'
#
loop_
_entity.id
_entity.type
_entity.pdbx_description
1 polymer ?
#
loop_
_entity_poly.entity_id
_entity_poly.type
_entity_poly.pdbx_seq_one_letter_code
_entity_poly.pdbx_strand_id
1 'polypeptide(L)'
;MKKGKFLLPIIISLFLIQLISAASFSIGTMVNEFGGENLVLITIFFILLATINYALGKAIDNKPTVGVISTCFALLATYGMHKLDFDVEGMLLNIGVPESVMYYLFPMLLLISSLIIFWKLGLGVLFLLLGIFLLGMSAFTDFFYESTVTGVIGALLILFGAWLLKRKYFPGTSRGPKGPKPERTSSPPKPRIDILIKEAKAFRKWADKQPKPKMVRNWAYFIAHLKNRKYGSDEKDIMNKLNVTQQDIVKVVKKYIL
;
A
#
# COMPACT_ATOMS: atom_id res chain seq x y z
N MET A 1 -13.31 10.27 -16.69
CA MET A 1 -12.54 10.85 -15.55
C MET A 1 -13.20 10.45 -14.23
N LYS A 2 -12.45 9.84 -13.30
CA LYS A 2 -13.00 9.27 -12.05
C LYS A 2 -13.23 10.38 -11.00
N LYS A 3 -14.50 10.69 -10.71
CA LYS A 3 -14.98 11.74 -9.78
C LYS A 3 -14.53 11.60 -8.29
N GLY A 4 -13.66 10.65 -7.96
CA GLY A 4 -13.20 10.40 -6.59
C GLY A 4 -11.88 11.07 -6.19
N LYS A 5 -11.15 11.67 -7.13
CA LYS A 5 -9.81 12.26 -6.85
C LYS A 5 -9.83 13.73 -6.42
N PHE A 6 -10.97 14.42 -6.55
CA PHE A 6 -11.05 15.87 -6.33
C PHE A 6 -11.32 16.27 -4.87
N LEU A 7 -11.93 15.38 -4.06
CA LEU A 7 -12.22 15.66 -2.65
C LEU A 7 -10.99 15.53 -1.73
N LEU A 8 -10.01 14.73 -2.12
CA LEU A 8 -8.82 14.46 -1.31
C LEU A 8 -7.90 15.69 -1.13
N PRO A 9 -7.58 16.50 -2.16
CA PRO A 9 -6.80 17.72 -1.95
C PRO A 9 -7.55 18.77 -1.13
N ILE A 10 -8.88 18.81 -1.20
CA ILE A 10 -9.70 19.76 -0.43
C ILE A 10 -9.67 19.43 1.07
N ILE A 11 -9.82 18.15 1.43
CA ILE A 11 -9.76 17.70 2.84
C ILE A 11 -8.35 17.87 3.41
N ILE A 12 -7.31 17.56 2.63
CA ILE A 12 -5.92 17.80 3.04
C ILE A 12 -5.66 19.30 3.21
N SER A 13 -6.18 20.16 2.33
CA SER A 13 -6.04 21.61 2.48
C SER A 13 -6.75 22.14 3.73
N LEU A 14 -7.92 21.61 4.08
CA LEU A 14 -8.66 22.00 5.30
C LEU A 14 -7.93 21.60 6.59
N PHE A 15 -7.27 20.44 6.60
CA PHE A 15 -6.41 20.02 7.72
C PHE A 15 -5.12 20.84 7.80
N LEU A 16 -4.53 21.18 6.65
CA LEU A 16 -3.34 22.02 6.59
C LEU A 16 -3.62 23.48 6.96
N ILE A 17 -4.84 23.99 6.76
CA ILE A 17 -5.22 25.36 7.13
C ILE A 17 -5.10 25.59 8.65
N GLN A 18 -5.48 24.61 9.48
CA GLN A 18 -5.27 24.75 10.93
C GLN A 18 -3.80 24.62 11.34
N LEU A 19 -3.04 23.79 10.62
CA LEU A 19 -1.59 23.64 10.80
C LEU A 19 -0.81 24.91 10.37
N ILE A 20 -1.31 25.62 9.36
CA ILE A 20 -0.76 26.90 8.86
C ILE A 20 -1.20 28.07 9.75
N SER A 21 -2.39 28.02 10.35
CA SER A 21 -2.90 29.07 11.23
C SER A 21 -2.31 29.04 12.64
N ALA A 22 -1.78 27.91 13.11
CA ALA A 22 -0.97 27.82 14.33
C ALA A 22 0.47 28.31 14.09
N ALA A 23 0.60 29.44 13.38
CA ALA A 23 1.81 29.97 12.76
C ALA A 23 2.87 30.42 13.76
N SER A 24 3.49 29.44 14.42
CA SER A 24 4.90 29.41 14.80
C SER A 24 5.31 27.96 15.08
N PHE A 25 4.82 27.02 14.25
CA PHE A 25 5.20 25.62 14.29
C PHE A 25 6.60 25.45 13.66
N SER A 26 7.64 25.88 14.39
CA SER A 26 9.01 25.53 14.04
C SER A 26 9.23 24.08 14.46
N ILE A 27 9.78 23.27 13.56
CA ILE A 27 10.23 21.91 13.93
C ILE A 27 11.20 21.98 15.12
N GLY A 28 11.99 23.06 15.20
CA GLY A 28 12.86 23.32 16.35
C GLY A 28 12.11 23.59 17.65
N THR A 29 10.97 24.29 17.64
CA THR A 29 10.18 24.50 18.87
C THR A 29 9.49 23.23 19.32
N MET A 30 8.96 22.42 18.40
CA MET A 30 8.43 21.10 18.74
C MET A 30 9.49 20.19 19.36
N VAL A 31 10.67 20.08 18.72
CA VAL A 31 11.79 19.27 19.22
C VAL A 31 12.24 19.74 20.61
N ASN A 32 12.27 21.05 20.85
CA ASN A 32 12.64 21.60 22.16
C ASN A 32 11.56 21.38 23.23
N GLU A 33 10.28 21.32 22.87
CA GLU A 33 9.19 21.04 23.81
C GLU A 33 9.11 19.57 24.22
N PHE A 34 9.52 18.65 23.35
CA PHE A 34 9.46 17.21 23.68
C PHE A 34 10.53 16.77 24.69
N GLY A 35 11.62 17.51 24.91
CA GLY A 35 12.73 17.03 25.74
C GLY A 35 13.50 15.87 25.06
N GLY A 36 14.81 15.78 25.33
CA GLY A 36 15.70 14.80 24.67
C GLY A 36 15.23 13.35 24.85
N GLU A 37 14.83 13.02 26.08
CA GLU A 37 14.38 11.68 26.47
C GLU A 37 13.16 11.19 25.65
N ASN A 38 12.15 12.04 25.43
CA ASN A 38 10.98 11.63 24.67
C ASN A 38 11.28 11.46 23.18
N LEU A 39 12.21 12.26 22.62
CA LEU A 39 12.63 12.10 21.22
C LEU A 39 13.34 10.77 20.99
N VAL A 40 14.16 10.34 21.94
CA VAL A 40 14.81 9.03 21.93
C VAL A 40 13.75 7.93 21.93
N LEU A 41 12.79 7.99 22.85
CA LEU A 41 11.68 7.03 22.95
C LEU A 41 10.83 6.95 21.68
N ILE A 42 10.47 8.09 21.09
CA ILE A 42 9.71 8.13 19.83
C ILE A 42 10.51 7.52 18.68
N THR A 43 11.82 7.78 18.62
CA THR A 43 12.68 7.18 17.59
C THR A 43 12.73 5.66 17.75
N ILE A 44 12.91 5.16 18.97
CA ILE A 44 12.92 3.72 19.25
C ILE A 44 11.58 3.09 18.89
N PHE A 45 10.46 3.76 19.18
CA PHE A 45 9.14 3.33 18.76
C PHE A 45 9.08 3.07 17.26
N PHE A 46 9.56 4.02 16.44
CA PHE A 46 9.57 3.86 14.99
C PHE A 46 10.49 2.74 14.51
N ILE A 47 11.67 2.58 15.13
CA ILE A 47 12.61 1.50 14.82
C ILE A 47 11.98 0.13 15.13
N LEU A 48 11.37 -0.02 16.31
CA LEU A 48 10.68 -1.24 16.72
C LEU A 48 9.49 -1.54 15.80
N LEU A 49 8.67 -0.52 15.51
CA LEU A 49 7.54 -0.63 14.60
C LEU A 49 7.99 -1.13 13.22
N ALA A 50 9.04 -0.52 12.64
CA ALA A 50 9.56 -0.91 11.34
C ALA A 50 10.08 -2.36 11.35
N THR A 51 10.81 -2.74 12.39
CA THR A 51 11.42 -4.07 12.54
C THR A 51 10.36 -5.16 12.73
N ILE A 52 9.42 -4.95 13.65
CA ILE A 52 8.33 -5.89 13.95
C ILE A 52 7.40 -6.02 12.74
N ASN A 53 7.05 -4.91 12.07
CA ASN A 53 6.23 -4.95 10.86
C ASN A 53 6.95 -5.68 9.71
N TYR A 54 8.25 -5.47 9.54
CA TYR A 54 9.03 -6.22 8.56
C TYR A 54 9.05 -7.73 8.85
N ALA A 55 9.25 -8.12 10.11
CA ALA A 55 9.25 -9.52 10.53
C ALA A 55 7.87 -10.18 10.35
N LEU A 56 6.81 -9.56 10.89
CA LEU A 56 5.43 -10.05 10.76
C LEU A 56 4.94 -10.06 9.31
N GLY A 57 5.40 -9.12 8.48
CA GLY A 57 5.07 -9.05 7.06
C GLY A 57 5.60 -10.22 6.24
N LYS A 58 6.58 -10.98 6.76
CA LYS A 58 7.01 -12.26 6.18
C LYS A 58 6.19 -13.45 6.67
N ALA A 59 5.60 -13.36 7.87
CA ALA A 59 4.89 -14.45 8.52
C ALA A 59 3.37 -14.45 8.24
N ILE A 60 2.77 -13.28 8.00
CA ILE A 60 1.32 -13.10 7.87
C ILE A 60 1.00 -12.41 6.54
N ASP A 61 0.15 -13.02 5.72
CA ASP A 61 -0.24 -12.47 4.41
C ASP A 61 -1.16 -11.24 4.52
N ASN A 62 -1.90 -11.10 5.62
CA ASN A 62 -2.83 -9.99 5.83
C ASN A 62 -2.11 -8.70 6.30
N LYS A 63 -1.72 -7.86 5.32
CA LYS A 63 -0.96 -6.62 5.55
C LYS A 63 -1.60 -5.64 6.56
N PRO A 64 -2.92 -5.36 6.52
CA PRO A 64 -3.58 -4.56 7.55
C PRO A 64 -3.39 -5.11 8.97
N THR A 65 -3.58 -6.42 9.16
CA THR A 65 -3.45 -7.07 10.46
C THR A 65 -2.02 -6.97 10.98
N VAL A 66 -1.03 -7.16 10.11
CA VAL A 66 0.40 -6.97 10.45
C VAL A 66 0.67 -5.55 10.97
N GLY A 67 0.11 -4.53 10.32
CA GLY A 67 0.27 -3.14 10.73
C GLY A 67 -0.28 -2.86 12.14
N VAL A 68 -1.47 -3.37 12.44
CA VAL A 68 -2.09 -3.21 13.77
C VAL A 68 -1.28 -3.93 14.85
N ILE A 69 -0.96 -5.21 14.62
CA ILE A 69 -0.21 -6.02 15.59
C ILE A 69 1.17 -5.41 15.85
N SER A 70 1.91 -5.04 14.81
CA SER A 70 3.22 -4.40 14.97
C SER A 70 3.16 -3.08 15.74
N THR A 71 2.11 -2.29 15.52
CA THR A 71 1.90 -1.03 16.27
C THR A 71 1.64 -1.30 17.75
N CYS A 72 0.78 -2.28 18.07
CA CYS A 72 0.52 -2.66 19.46
C CYS A 72 1.79 -3.14 20.18
N PHE A 73 2.59 -4.01 19.54
CA PHE A 73 3.85 -4.47 20.14
C PHE A 73 4.89 -3.36 20.28
N ALA A 74 5.02 -2.48 19.29
CA ALA A 74 5.95 -1.35 19.37
C ALA A 74 5.56 -0.39 20.50
N LEU A 75 4.27 -0.05 20.63
CA LEU A 75 3.77 0.79 21.72
C LEU A 75 4.01 0.16 23.09
N LEU A 76 3.72 -1.14 23.22
CA LEU A 76 3.89 -1.86 24.48
C LEU A 76 5.37 -1.94 24.88
N ALA A 77 6.26 -2.17 23.92
CA ALA A 77 7.69 -2.17 24.15
C ALA A 77 8.19 -0.79 24.59
N THR A 78 7.82 0.29 23.89
CA THR A 78 8.27 1.64 24.26
C THR A 78 7.68 2.13 25.58
N TYR A 79 6.42 1.77 25.87
CA TYR A 79 5.82 2.03 27.17
C TYR A 79 6.56 1.29 28.29
N GLY A 80 6.91 0.02 28.07
CA GLY A 80 7.71 -0.77 29.00
C GLY A 80 9.09 -0.15 29.26
N MET A 81 9.76 0.34 28.20
CA MET A 81 11.05 1.04 28.33
C MET A 81 10.93 2.33 29.15
N HIS A 82 9.91 3.15 28.88
CA HIS A 82 9.66 4.37 29.64
C HIS A 82 9.33 4.06 31.11
N LYS A 83 8.52 3.04 31.40
CA LYS A 83 8.13 2.67 32.77
C LYS A 83 9.29 2.14 33.61
N LEU A 84 10.31 1.57 32.96
CA LEU A 84 11.50 1.03 33.61
C LEU A 84 12.62 2.09 33.75
N ASP A 85 12.36 3.35 33.37
CA ASP A 85 13.36 4.43 33.30
C ASP A 85 14.63 3.98 32.58
N PHE A 86 14.45 3.24 31.47
CA PHE A 86 15.56 2.65 30.75
C PHE A 86 16.32 3.74 30.00
N ASP A 87 17.52 4.06 30.48
CA ASP A 87 18.37 5.15 29.96
C ASP A 87 19.03 4.78 28.62
N VAL A 88 18.25 4.87 27.54
CA VAL A 88 18.73 4.60 26.18
C VAL A 88 19.68 5.69 25.69
N GLU A 89 19.49 6.92 26.16
CA GLU A 89 20.37 8.05 25.84
C GLU A 89 21.77 7.78 26.38
N GLY A 90 21.89 7.43 27.67
CA GLY A 90 23.13 7.03 28.30
C GLY A 90 23.79 5.83 27.62
N MET A 91 23.02 4.82 27.19
CA MET A 91 23.58 3.69 26.43
C MET A 91 24.23 4.12 25.11
N LEU A 92 23.61 5.05 24.36
CA LEU A 92 24.15 5.52 23.09
C LEU A 92 25.34 6.47 23.31
N LEU A 93 25.31 7.30 24.35
CA LEU A 93 26.46 8.13 24.75
C LEU A 93 27.66 7.26 25.14
N ASN A 94 27.43 6.16 25.86
CA ASN A 94 28.47 5.19 26.24
C ASN A 94 29.09 4.46 25.05
N ILE A 95 28.37 4.33 23.93
CA ILE A 95 28.89 3.78 22.66
C ILE A 95 29.75 4.83 21.92
N GLY A 96 29.85 6.05 22.43
CA GLY A 96 30.65 7.14 21.87
C GLY A 96 29.90 7.98 20.83
N VAL A 97 28.56 7.92 20.81
CA VAL A 97 27.76 8.82 19.97
C VAL A 97 27.71 10.18 20.65
N PRO A 98 28.22 11.27 20.04
CA PRO A 98 28.14 12.60 20.63
C PRO A 98 26.68 13.07 20.73
N GLU A 99 26.33 13.76 21.81
CA GLU A 99 24.99 14.33 22.03
C GLU A 99 24.53 15.23 20.88
N SER A 100 25.45 16.03 20.33
CA SER A 100 25.19 16.88 19.16
C SER A 100 24.75 16.08 17.93
N VAL A 101 25.29 14.88 17.74
CA VAL A 101 24.90 14.00 16.63
C VAL A 101 23.50 13.44 16.87
N MET A 102 23.14 13.09 18.11
CA MET A 102 21.81 12.58 18.46
C MET A 102 20.71 13.59 18.12
N TYR A 103 20.94 14.87 18.44
CA TYR A 103 20.00 15.96 18.16
C TYR A 103 19.67 16.11 16.67
N TYR A 104 20.60 15.77 15.76
CA TYR A 104 20.33 15.79 14.32
C TYR A 104 19.84 14.43 13.79
N LEU A 105 20.40 13.34 14.33
CA LEU A 105 20.12 11.98 13.89
C LEU A 105 18.67 11.59 14.20
N PHE A 106 18.18 11.84 15.41
CA PHE A 106 16.83 11.41 15.82
C PHE A 106 15.72 12.06 15.01
N PRO A 107 15.68 13.40 14.80
CA PRO A 107 14.68 14.01 13.94
C PRO A 107 14.76 13.50 12.50
N MET A 108 15.97 13.29 11.97
CA MET A 108 16.16 12.78 10.61
C MET A 108 15.64 11.34 10.47
N LEU A 109 15.95 10.48 11.43
CA LEU A 109 15.54 9.08 11.47
C LEU A 109 14.02 8.96 11.67
N LEU A 110 13.43 9.82 12.50
CA LEU A 110 11.99 9.96 12.66
C LEU A 110 11.32 10.37 11.33
N LEU A 111 11.88 11.35 10.62
CA LEU A 111 11.39 11.80 9.32
C LEU A 111 11.41 10.68 8.27
N ILE A 112 12.54 9.97 8.16
CA ILE A 112 12.71 8.84 7.22
C ILE A 112 11.75 7.70 7.58
N SER A 113 11.66 7.35 8.86
CA SER A 113 10.79 6.26 9.33
C SER A 113 9.32 6.58 9.09
N SER A 114 8.90 7.81 9.39
CA SER A 114 7.56 8.31 9.13
C SER A 114 7.22 8.26 7.64
N LEU A 115 8.15 8.67 6.77
CA LEU A 115 7.97 8.61 5.30
C LEU A 115 7.78 7.17 4.80
N ILE A 116 8.59 6.22 5.29
CA ILE A 116 8.51 4.79 4.93
C ILE A 116 7.17 4.21 5.36
N ILE A 117 6.75 4.50 6.60
CA ILE A 117 5.47 4.07 7.17
C ILE A 117 4.31 4.64 6.34
N PHE A 118 4.37 5.92 5.99
CA PHE A 118 3.36 6.59 5.17
C PHE A 118 3.19 5.94 3.80
N TRP A 119 4.29 5.59 3.14
CA TRP A 119 4.26 4.90 1.84
C TRP A 119 3.77 3.46 1.93
N LYS A 120 4.12 2.74 3.00
CA LYS A 120 3.89 1.30 3.10
C LYS A 120 2.53 0.91 3.68
N LEU A 121 2.02 1.64 4.67
CA LEU A 121 0.74 1.31 5.35
C LEU A 121 -0.48 1.83 4.58
N GLY A 122 -0.31 2.89 3.79
CA GLY A 122 -1.38 3.51 3.04
C GLY A 122 -2.34 4.33 3.91
N LEU A 123 -2.91 5.38 3.31
CA LEU A 123 -3.71 6.40 4.01
C LEU A 123 -4.81 5.82 4.92
N GLY A 124 -5.53 4.78 4.48
CA GLY A 124 -6.64 4.21 5.26
C GLY A 124 -6.20 3.58 6.60
N VAL A 125 -5.06 2.89 6.64
CA VAL A 125 -4.52 2.29 7.87
C VAL A 125 -3.97 3.39 8.79
N LEU A 126 -3.36 4.43 8.21
CA LEU A 126 -2.80 5.55 8.96
C LEU A 126 -3.89 6.31 9.71
N PHE A 127 -5.00 6.65 9.06
CA PHE A 127 -6.14 7.29 9.71
C PHE A 127 -6.74 6.43 10.83
N LEU A 128 -6.78 5.11 10.65
CA LEU A 128 -7.25 4.19 11.69
C LEU A 128 -6.33 4.18 12.90
N LEU A 129 -5.01 4.07 12.69
CA LEU A 129 -4.01 4.07 13.76
C LEU A 129 -4.00 5.41 14.50
N LEU A 130 -4.04 6.53 13.78
CA LEU A 130 -4.09 7.87 14.38
C LEU A 130 -5.37 8.05 15.21
N GLY A 131 -6.50 7.58 14.69
CA GLY A 131 -7.78 7.66 15.38
C GLY A 131 -7.82 6.82 16.66
N ILE A 132 -7.31 5.59 16.61
CA ILE A 132 -7.18 4.71 17.80
C ILE A 132 -6.24 5.33 18.82
N PHE A 133 -5.10 5.87 18.37
CA PHE A 133 -4.14 6.53 19.25
C PHE A 133 -4.76 7.74 19.97
N LEU A 134 -5.46 8.62 19.24
CA LEU A 134 -6.15 9.79 19.83
C LEU A 134 -7.24 9.38 20.82
N LEU A 135 -8.01 8.33 20.51
CA LEU A 135 -9.01 7.80 21.43
C LEU A 135 -8.37 7.20 22.69
N GLY A 136 -7.25 6.48 22.54
CA GLY A 136 -6.47 5.96 23.66
C GLY A 136 -5.96 7.08 24.55
N MET A 137 -5.31 8.10 23.97
CA MET A 137 -4.83 9.27 24.71
C MET A 137 -5.97 9.99 25.42
N SER A 138 -7.10 10.21 24.75
CA SER A 138 -8.28 10.83 25.36
C SER A 138 -8.86 10.01 26.53
N ALA A 139 -8.71 8.69 26.53
CA ALA A 139 -9.28 7.82 27.55
C ALA A 139 -8.34 7.60 28.74
N PHE A 140 -7.01 7.62 28.52
CA PHE A 140 -6.02 7.26 29.53
C PHE A 140 -5.23 8.45 30.08
N THR A 141 -5.30 9.62 29.44
CA THR A 141 -4.53 10.79 29.87
C THR A 141 -5.40 12.04 29.92
N ASP A 142 -5.45 12.70 31.09
CA ASP A 142 -6.01 14.05 31.28
C ASP A 142 -5.13 15.16 30.66
N PHE A 143 -4.20 14.77 29.79
CA PHE A 143 -3.18 15.64 29.20
C PHE A 143 -3.77 16.65 28.19
N PHE A 144 -4.98 16.40 27.70
CA PHE A 144 -5.69 17.30 26.79
C PHE A 144 -6.76 18.08 27.53
N TYR A 145 -6.64 19.40 27.49
CA TYR A 145 -7.55 20.36 28.13
C TYR A 145 -9.03 20.16 27.73
N GLU A 146 -9.29 19.60 26.54
CA GLU A 146 -10.62 19.14 26.12
C GLU A 146 -10.56 17.70 25.60
N SER A 147 -10.57 16.74 26.54
CA SER A 147 -10.63 15.30 26.24
C SER A 147 -11.77 14.96 25.28
N THR A 148 -12.92 15.62 25.42
CA THR A 148 -14.09 15.44 24.54
C THR A 148 -13.79 15.74 23.07
N VAL A 149 -13.10 16.84 22.75
CA VAL A 149 -12.82 17.22 21.35
C VAL A 149 -11.83 16.26 20.73
N THR A 150 -10.78 15.89 21.47
CA THR A 150 -9.77 14.94 21.03
C THR A 150 -10.39 13.55 20.76
N GLY A 151 -11.31 13.11 21.62
CA GLY A 151 -12.05 11.87 21.44
C GLY A 151 -12.96 11.87 20.20
N VAL A 152 -13.69 12.97 19.95
CA VAL A 152 -14.55 13.09 18.76
C VAL A 152 -13.72 13.07 17.47
N ILE A 153 -12.60 13.79 17.44
CA ILE A 153 -11.67 13.78 16.29
C ILE A 153 -11.12 12.37 16.07
N GLY A 154 -10.70 11.68 17.14
CA GLY A 154 -10.24 10.29 17.09
C GLY A 154 -11.29 9.35 16.49
N ALA A 155 -12.54 9.44 16.94
CA ALA A 155 -13.64 8.63 16.42
C ALA A 155 -13.93 8.89 14.93
N LEU A 156 -13.93 10.16 14.51
CA LEU A 156 -14.11 10.53 13.10
C LEU A 156 -12.99 9.98 12.21
N LEU A 157 -11.74 10.01 12.69
CA LEU A 157 -10.59 9.45 11.97
C LEU A 157 -10.69 7.93 11.81
N ILE A 158 -11.14 7.22 12.86
CA ILE A 158 -11.41 5.77 12.78
C ILE A 158 -12.47 5.48 11.72
N LEU A 159 -13.61 6.18 11.75
CA LEU A 159 -14.70 5.99 10.80
C LEU A 159 -14.23 6.27 9.36
N PHE A 160 -13.47 7.35 9.16
CA PHE A 160 -12.95 7.72 7.84
C PHE A 160 -11.89 6.74 7.34
N GLY A 161 -10.98 6.30 8.20
CA GLY A 161 -9.98 5.27 7.90
C GLY A 161 -10.60 3.94 7.52
N ALA A 162 -11.61 3.48 8.28
CA ALA A 162 -12.37 2.27 8.00
C ALA A 162 -13.12 2.38 6.66
N TRP A 163 -13.75 3.53 6.37
CA TRP A 163 -14.41 3.79 5.10
C TRP A 163 -13.43 3.73 3.91
N LEU A 164 -12.25 4.34 4.05
CA LEU A 164 -11.18 4.33 3.04
C LEU A 164 -10.67 2.91 2.75
N LEU A 165 -10.52 2.09 3.80
CA LEU A 165 -10.12 0.69 3.66
C LEU A 165 -11.19 -0.14 2.95
N LYS A 166 -12.47 0.04 3.31
CA LYS A 166 -13.60 -0.63 2.64
C LYS A 166 -13.63 -0.30 1.14
N ARG A 167 -13.30 0.93 0.75
CA ARG A 167 -13.26 1.35 -0.66
C ARG A 167 -12.07 0.77 -1.44
N LYS A 168 -10.94 0.51 -0.77
CA LYS A 168 -9.74 -0.08 -1.39
C LYS A 168 -9.84 -1.60 -1.54
N TYR A 169 -10.55 -2.27 -0.62
CA TYR A 169 -10.86 -3.71 -0.69
C TYR A 169 -12.00 -4.06 -1.66
N PHE A 170 -12.85 -3.09 -2.01
CA PHE A 170 -13.80 -3.19 -3.11
C PHE A 170 -13.39 -2.31 -4.28
N PRO A 171 -12.28 -2.62 -5.00
CA PRO A 171 -12.06 -2.03 -6.31
C PRO A 171 -13.11 -2.64 -7.24
N GLY A 172 -14.29 -2.01 -7.27
CA GLY A 172 -15.37 -2.25 -8.22
C GLY A 172 -15.37 -3.63 -8.87
N THR A 173 -15.95 -4.62 -8.19
CA THR A 173 -16.79 -5.55 -8.93
C THR A 173 -18.02 -4.77 -9.41
N SER A 174 -17.82 -3.86 -10.36
CA SER A 174 -18.77 -3.65 -11.45
C SER A 174 -18.73 -4.91 -12.30
N ARG A 175 -19.11 -6.05 -11.70
CA ARG A 175 -19.90 -7.02 -12.41
C ARG A 175 -21.20 -6.27 -12.61
N GLY A 176 -21.38 -5.71 -13.81
CA GLY A 176 -22.71 -5.32 -14.26
C GLY A 176 -23.69 -6.48 -13.98
N PRO A 177 -25.00 -6.21 -13.93
CA PRO A 177 -25.99 -7.26 -13.75
C PRO A 177 -25.60 -8.41 -14.68
N LYS A 178 -25.35 -9.59 -14.09
CA LYS A 178 -25.13 -10.79 -14.88
C LYS A 178 -26.39 -10.89 -15.73
N GLY A 179 -26.26 -10.56 -17.02
CA GLY A 179 -27.24 -10.96 -18.01
C GLY A 179 -27.55 -12.44 -17.79
N PRO A 180 -28.78 -12.88 -18.11
CA PRO A 180 -29.20 -14.26 -17.90
C PRO A 180 -28.07 -15.20 -18.31
N LYS A 181 -27.62 -16.02 -17.35
CA LYS A 181 -26.61 -17.06 -17.61
C LYS A 181 -27.08 -17.78 -18.87
N PRO A 182 -26.30 -17.79 -19.97
CA PRO A 182 -26.66 -18.62 -21.10
C PRO A 182 -26.81 -20.04 -20.57
N GLU A 183 -27.99 -20.58 -20.81
CA GLU A 183 -28.38 -21.93 -20.46
C GLU A 183 -27.26 -22.86 -20.94
N ARG A 184 -26.64 -23.56 -19.99
CA ARG A 184 -25.50 -24.45 -20.26
C ARG A 184 -26.02 -25.61 -21.10
N THR A 185 -25.98 -25.45 -22.41
CA THR A 185 -26.00 -26.59 -23.32
C THR A 185 -24.77 -27.45 -23.01
N SER A 186 -25.03 -28.73 -22.82
CA SER A 186 -24.31 -29.75 -22.05
C SER A 186 -22.98 -30.23 -22.64
N SER A 187 -22.14 -29.37 -23.20
CA SER A 187 -20.77 -29.75 -23.59
C SER A 187 -19.82 -28.56 -23.56
N PRO A 188 -18.69 -28.63 -22.81
CA PRO A 188 -17.67 -27.59 -22.87
C PRO A 188 -17.20 -27.47 -24.33
N PRO A 189 -17.17 -26.25 -24.91
CA PRO A 189 -16.70 -26.07 -26.27
C PRO A 189 -15.27 -26.60 -26.36
N LYS A 190 -14.98 -27.45 -27.35
CA LYS A 190 -13.62 -28.01 -27.51
C LYS A 190 -12.61 -26.86 -27.61
N PRO A 191 -11.49 -26.90 -26.86
CA PRO A 191 -10.49 -25.83 -26.88
C PRO A 191 -9.96 -25.67 -28.31
N ARG A 192 -10.01 -24.44 -28.84
CA ARG A 192 -9.63 -24.16 -30.23
C ARG A 192 -8.13 -23.88 -30.37
N ILE A 193 -7.31 -24.72 -29.72
CA ILE A 193 -5.85 -24.60 -29.72
C ILE A 193 -5.29 -24.66 -31.15
N ASP A 194 -5.91 -25.42 -32.05
CA ASP A 194 -5.47 -25.53 -33.45
C ASP A 194 -5.50 -24.18 -34.18
N ILE A 195 -6.51 -23.34 -33.89
CA ILE A 195 -6.60 -21.99 -34.45
C ILE A 195 -5.45 -21.13 -33.92
N LEU A 196 -5.15 -21.23 -32.63
CA LEU A 196 -4.06 -20.49 -32.01
C LEU A 196 -2.70 -20.91 -32.59
N ILE A 197 -2.49 -22.20 -32.83
CA ILE A 197 -1.28 -22.72 -33.49
C ILE A 197 -1.19 -22.21 -34.94
N LYS A 198 -2.30 -22.21 -35.68
CA LYS A 198 -2.36 -21.71 -37.05
C LYS A 198 -1.98 -20.23 -37.13
N GLU A 199 -2.56 -19.40 -36.26
CA GLU A 199 -2.26 -17.97 -36.21
C GLU A 199 -0.84 -17.70 -35.69
N ALA A 200 -0.32 -18.49 -34.74
CA ALA A 200 1.07 -18.38 -34.30
C ALA A 200 2.08 -18.64 -35.44
N LYS A 201 1.83 -19.65 -36.28
CA LYS A 201 2.66 -19.92 -37.47
C LYS A 201 2.55 -18.81 -38.51
N ALA A 202 1.36 -18.27 -38.74
CA ALA A 202 1.15 -17.13 -39.65
C ALA A 202 1.87 -15.87 -39.15
N PHE A 203 1.75 -15.58 -37.85
CA PHE A 203 2.45 -14.49 -37.19
C PHE A 203 3.97 -14.62 -37.31
N ARG A 204 4.53 -15.82 -37.09
CA ARG A 204 5.97 -16.06 -37.26
C ARG A 204 6.43 -15.75 -38.69
N LYS A 205 5.72 -16.26 -39.70
CA LYS A 205 6.04 -15.96 -41.11
C LYS A 205 6.02 -14.46 -41.41
N TRP A 206 5.12 -13.70 -40.78
CA TRP A 206 5.08 -12.24 -40.92
C TRP A 206 6.22 -11.55 -40.16
N ALA A 207 6.50 -11.97 -38.93
CA ALA A 207 7.56 -11.42 -38.08
C ALA A 207 8.95 -11.64 -38.71
N ASP A 208 9.15 -12.75 -39.42
CA ASP A 208 10.41 -13.10 -40.10
C ASP A 208 10.74 -12.18 -41.27
N LYS A 209 9.72 -11.50 -41.81
CA LYS A 209 9.87 -10.51 -42.89
C LYS A 209 10.20 -9.11 -42.36
N GLN A 210 10.16 -8.89 -41.05
CA GLN A 210 10.42 -7.57 -40.45
C GLN A 210 11.93 -7.31 -40.38
N PRO A 211 12.39 -6.04 -40.42
CA PRO A 211 13.81 -5.70 -40.38
C PRO A 211 14.54 -6.20 -39.12
N LYS A 212 13.80 -6.35 -38.01
CA LYS A 212 14.32 -6.83 -36.71
C LYS A 212 13.42 -7.95 -36.16
N PRO A 213 13.50 -9.19 -36.69
CA PRO A 213 12.57 -10.27 -36.35
C PRO A 213 12.54 -10.60 -34.86
N LYS A 214 13.70 -10.58 -34.18
CA LYS A 214 13.82 -10.88 -32.76
C LYS A 214 13.05 -9.90 -31.86
N MET A 215 12.91 -8.63 -32.25
CA MET A 215 12.15 -7.65 -31.47
C MET A 215 10.64 -7.85 -31.60
N VAL A 216 10.19 -8.30 -32.77
CA VAL A 216 8.76 -8.47 -33.10
C VAL A 216 8.24 -9.83 -32.63
N ARG A 217 9.09 -10.85 -32.53
CA ARG A 217 8.75 -12.19 -32.01
C ARG A 217 8.59 -12.18 -30.48
N ASN A 218 7.62 -11.44 -29.96
CA ASN A 218 7.29 -11.46 -28.54
C ASN A 218 5.78 -11.58 -28.30
N TRP A 219 5.43 -11.86 -27.05
CA TRP A 219 4.05 -12.04 -26.60
C TRP A 219 3.14 -10.86 -26.96
N ALA A 220 3.60 -9.63 -26.69
CA ALA A 220 2.78 -8.43 -26.85
C ALA A 220 2.39 -8.21 -28.31
N TYR A 221 3.33 -8.38 -29.25
CA TYR A 221 3.03 -8.29 -30.68
C TYR A 221 2.14 -9.41 -31.17
N PHE A 222 2.27 -10.62 -30.61
CA PHE A 222 1.37 -11.72 -30.97
C PHE A 222 -0.07 -11.46 -30.51
N ILE A 223 -0.27 -10.96 -29.29
CA ILE A 223 -1.60 -10.55 -28.81
C ILE A 223 -2.16 -9.42 -29.68
N ALA A 224 -1.36 -8.42 -30.04
CA ALA A 224 -1.77 -7.36 -30.95
C ALA A 224 -2.18 -7.90 -32.34
N HIS A 225 -1.45 -8.89 -32.85
CA HIS A 225 -1.81 -9.58 -34.09
C HIS A 225 -3.17 -10.27 -34.02
N LEU A 226 -3.45 -10.99 -32.92
CA LEU A 226 -4.76 -11.64 -32.70
C LEU A 226 -5.91 -10.62 -32.59
N LYS A 227 -5.66 -9.45 -31.98
CA LYS A 227 -6.63 -8.35 -31.94
C LYS A 227 -6.96 -7.83 -33.34
N ASN A 228 -5.93 -7.59 -34.17
CA ASN A 228 -6.11 -7.14 -35.56
C ASN A 228 -6.90 -8.15 -36.41
N ARG A 229 -6.84 -9.45 -36.06
CA ARG A 229 -7.58 -10.54 -36.70
C ARG A 229 -9.00 -10.73 -36.12
N LYS A 230 -9.46 -9.83 -35.25
CA LYS A 230 -10.80 -9.83 -34.63
C LYS A 230 -11.09 -11.04 -33.73
N TYR A 231 -10.05 -11.61 -33.11
CA TYR A 231 -10.23 -12.66 -32.09
C TYR A 231 -10.63 -12.12 -30.71
N GLY A 232 -10.52 -10.82 -30.48
CA GLY A 232 -10.99 -10.16 -29.26
C GLY A 232 -10.43 -8.74 -29.13
N SER A 233 -10.99 -7.97 -28.22
CA SER A 233 -10.54 -6.59 -27.91
C SER A 233 -9.37 -6.56 -26.91
N ASP A 234 -9.33 -7.53 -26.00
CA ASP A 234 -8.29 -7.72 -25.01
C ASP A 234 -7.87 -9.20 -24.90
N GLU A 235 -6.81 -9.47 -24.13
CA GLU A 235 -6.28 -10.82 -23.96
C GLU A 235 -7.31 -11.78 -23.36
N LYS A 236 -8.16 -11.28 -22.47
CA LYS A 236 -9.18 -12.08 -21.78
C LYS A 236 -10.31 -12.48 -22.71
N ASP A 237 -10.72 -11.58 -23.58
CA ASP A 237 -11.71 -11.79 -24.63
C ASP A 237 -11.20 -12.83 -25.65
N ILE A 238 -9.92 -12.74 -26.04
CA ILE A 238 -9.27 -13.74 -26.91
C ILE A 238 -9.29 -15.13 -26.25
N MET A 239 -8.91 -15.23 -24.97
CA MET A 239 -8.94 -16.49 -24.22
C MET A 239 -10.35 -17.08 -24.16
N ASN A 240 -11.36 -16.26 -23.88
CA ASN A 240 -12.75 -16.69 -23.81
C ASN A 240 -13.28 -17.16 -25.18
N LYS A 241 -12.99 -16.41 -26.25
CA LYS A 241 -13.48 -16.70 -27.61
C LYS A 241 -12.85 -17.96 -28.20
N LEU A 242 -11.58 -18.21 -27.88
CA LEU A 242 -10.86 -19.42 -28.32
C LEU A 242 -11.02 -20.60 -27.35
N ASN A 243 -11.62 -20.35 -26.17
CA ASN A 243 -11.70 -21.29 -25.05
C ASN A 243 -10.32 -21.89 -24.71
N VAL A 244 -9.33 -21.01 -24.50
CA VAL A 244 -7.95 -21.38 -24.14
C VAL A 244 -7.53 -20.67 -22.87
N THR A 245 -6.60 -21.26 -22.13
CA THR A 245 -6.01 -20.63 -20.95
C THR A 245 -4.79 -19.78 -21.32
N GLN A 246 -4.38 -18.89 -20.41
CA GLN A 246 -3.15 -18.11 -20.58
C GLN A 246 -1.93 -19.02 -20.76
N GLN A 247 -1.89 -20.16 -20.05
CA GLN A 247 -0.81 -21.15 -20.15
C GLN A 247 -0.75 -21.79 -21.54
N ASP A 248 -1.89 -22.04 -22.19
CA ASP A 248 -1.93 -22.58 -23.55
C ASP A 248 -1.33 -21.60 -24.55
N ILE A 249 -1.65 -20.31 -24.41
CA ILE A 249 -1.05 -19.27 -25.25
C ILE A 249 0.46 -19.18 -25.00
N VAL A 250 0.92 -19.24 -23.74
CA VAL A 250 2.37 -19.24 -23.42
C VAL A 250 3.08 -20.43 -24.04
N LYS A 251 2.49 -21.62 -23.95
CA LYS A 251 3.04 -22.84 -24.58
C LYS A 251 3.13 -22.69 -26.10
N VAL A 252 2.09 -22.15 -26.74
CA VAL A 252 2.07 -21.94 -28.20
C VAL A 252 3.10 -20.89 -28.62
N VAL A 253 3.20 -19.76 -27.92
CA VAL A 253 4.19 -18.71 -28.22
C VAL A 253 5.61 -19.25 -28.07
N LYS A 254 5.90 -19.97 -26.98
CA LYS A 254 7.23 -20.56 -26.75
C LYS A 254 7.60 -21.62 -27.78
N LYS A 255 6.64 -22.40 -28.28
CA LYS A 255 6.89 -23.49 -29.23
C LYS A 255 6.94 -23.03 -30.69
N TYR A 256 6.12 -22.05 -31.07
CA TYR A 256 5.91 -21.71 -32.48
C TYR A 256 6.42 -20.32 -32.87
N ILE A 257 6.63 -19.39 -31.93
CA ILE A 257 7.03 -18.00 -32.22
C ILE A 257 8.49 -17.74 -31.83
N LEU A 258 8.85 -18.10 -30.60
CA LEU A 258 10.23 -18.05 -30.10
C LEU A 258 11.07 -19.15 -30.75
#